data_AF-A0A7J9FAK1-F1
#
_entry.id   AF-A0A7J9FAK1-F1
#
_cell.length_a   1.000
_cell.length_b   1.000
_cell.length_c   1.000
_cell.angle_alpha   90.00
_cell.angle_beta   90.00
_cell.angle_gamma   90.00
#
_symmetry.space_group_name_H-M   'P 1'
#
loop_
_entity.id
_entity.type
_entity.pdbx_description
1 polymer ?
#
loop_
_entity_poly.entity_id
_entity_poly.type
_entity_poly.pdbx_seq_one_letter_code
_entity_poly.pdbx_strand_id
1 'polypeptide(L)'
;MIEAFGGRMDEIRENELPYPHRAGILFGSTYIVQWTNEADAGTYINWIRRLYSYMASYASKSPREAYYNYKDLDLGTNNIIGYTSYEQASVWGLKYFKNNFKRLVQIKTMVDPMNFFRNEQTIPPL
;
A
#
# COMPACT_ATOMS: atom_id res chain seq x y z
N MET A 1 6.88 7.92 13.14
CA MET A 1 7.98 6.98 13.42
C MET A 1 8.86 6.91 12.19
N ILE A 2 10.18 6.93 12.34
CA ILE A 2 11.14 6.81 11.24
C ILE A 2 11.96 5.55 11.49
N GLU A 3 12.11 4.73 10.46
CA GLU A 3 12.84 3.45 10.50
C GLU A 3 13.92 3.47 9.43
N ALA A 4 15.18 3.37 9.82
CA ALA A 4 16.30 3.40 8.87
C ALA A 4 16.30 2.16 7.97
N PHE A 5 16.54 2.38 6.68
CA PHE A 5 16.75 1.34 5.68
C PHE A 5 18.23 1.25 5.30
N GLY A 6 18.57 0.28 4.46
CA GLY A 6 19.95 -0.07 4.11
C GLY A 6 20.36 -1.45 4.63
N GLY A 7 21.66 -1.72 4.59
CA GLY A 7 22.23 -2.98 5.09
C GLY A 7 21.57 -4.19 4.42
N ARG A 8 21.03 -5.10 5.23
CA ARG A 8 20.38 -6.32 4.70
C ARG A 8 19.22 -6.04 3.74
N MET A 9 18.56 -4.89 3.86
CA MET A 9 17.46 -4.51 2.95
C MET A 9 17.94 -4.15 1.55
N ASP A 10 19.20 -3.71 1.40
CA ASP A 10 19.80 -3.39 0.09
C ASP A 10 20.30 -4.64 -0.64
N GLU A 11 20.61 -5.70 0.10
CA GLU A 11 21.11 -6.96 -0.44
C GLU A 11 20.01 -7.82 -1.08
N ILE A 12 18.77 -7.68 -0.62
CA ILE A 12 17.61 -8.45 -1.09
C ILE A 12 17.05 -7.79 -2.35
N ARG A 13 16.83 -8.57 -3.42
CA ARG A 13 16.30 -8.02 -4.68
C ARG A 13 14.84 -7.59 -4.51
N GLU A 14 14.46 -6.48 -5.16
CA GLU A 14 13.07 -5.96 -5.14
C GLU A 14 12.03 -7.03 -5.49
N ASN A 15 12.34 -7.97 -6.38
CA ASN A 15 11.43 -8.99 -6.89
C ASN A 15 11.53 -10.36 -6.21
N GLU A 16 12.36 -10.48 -5.16
CA GLU A 16 12.56 -11.74 -4.45
C GLU A 16 11.33 -12.14 -3.62
N LEU A 17 10.66 -11.14 -3.03
CA LEU A 17 9.47 -11.28 -2.19
C LEU A 17 8.40 -10.28 -2.63
N PRO A 18 7.12 -10.46 -2.23
CA PRO A 18 6.06 -9.51 -2.55
C PRO A 18 6.37 -8.06 -2.12
N TYR A 19 6.97 -7.90 -0.94
CA TYR A 19 7.37 -6.60 -0.41
C TYR A 19 8.59 -6.05 -1.20
N PRO A 20 8.42 -4.93 -1.92
CA PRO A 20 9.39 -4.50 -2.93
C PRO A 20 10.37 -3.41 -2.44
N HIS A 21 10.14 -2.84 -1.25
CA HIS A 21 10.87 -1.67 -0.78
C HIS A 21 12.24 -2.08 -0.24
N ARG A 22 13.27 -2.01 -1.09
CA ARG A 22 14.64 -2.52 -0.86
C ARG A 22 15.66 -1.40 -1.09
N ALA A 23 16.74 -1.71 -1.81
CA ALA A 23 17.81 -0.78 -2.17
C ALA A 23 17.30 0.56 -2.71
N GLY A 24 17.97 1.65 -2.30
CA GLY A 24 17.66 3.01 -2.72
C GLY A 24 16.69 3.78 -1.80
N ILE A 25 16.23 3.14 -0.71
CA ILE A 25 15.41 3.78 0.32
C ILE A 25 16.28 4.09 1.53
N LEU A 26 16.24 5.34 2.02
CA LEU A 26 16.98 5.75 3.20
C LEU A 26 16.27 5.39 4.51
N PHE A 27 14.95 5.54 4.53
CA PHE A 27 14.10 5.22 5.67
C PHE A 27 12.63 5.07 5.27
N GLY A 28 11.88 4.31 6.07
CA GLY A 28 10.43 4.35 6.10
C GLY A 28 9.95 5.40 7.11
N SER A 29 8.83 6.07 6.80
CA SER A 29 8.18 7.00 7.72
C SER A 29 6.70 6.68 7.86
N THR A 30 6.27 6.42 9.09
CA THR A 30 4.87 6.13 9.44
C THR A 30 4.30 7.26 10.29
N TYR A 31 3.17 7.80 9.86
CA TYR A 31 2.43 8.81 10.62
C TYR A 31 1.26 8.12 11.32
N ILE A 32 1.19 8.22 12.64
CA ILE A 32 0.14 7.61 13.46
C ILE A 32 -0.41 8.70 14.36
N VAL A 33 -1.73 8.78 14.43
CA VAL A 33 -2.45 9.63 15.36
C VAL A 33 -3.39 8.75 16.17
N GLN A 34 -3.45 9.01 17.48
CA GLN A 34 -4.32 8.29 18.40
C GLN A 34 -5.22 9.30 19.10
N TRP A 35 -6.46 8.89 19.36
CA TRP A 35 -7.44 9.67 20.09
C TRP A 35 -8.23 8.76 21.02
N THR A 36 -8.88 9.36 22.00
CA THR A 36 -9.66 8.61 23.02
C THR A 36 -11.17 8.78 22.82
N ASN A 37 -11.62 9.94 22.34
CA ASN A 37 -13.03 10.21 22.11
C ASN A 37 -13.39 10.01 20.64
N GLU A 38 -14.30 9.08 20.36
CA GLU A 38 -14.77 8.78 18.99
C GLU A 38 -15.37 10.00 18.28
N ALA A 39 -15.93 10.96 19.02
CA ALA A 39 -16.43 12.21 18.43
C ALA A 39 -15.34 13.02 17.71
N ASP A 40 -14.08 12.85 18.09
CA ASP A 40 -12.94 13.57 17.51
C ASP A 40 -12.33 12.85 16.30
N ALA A 41 -12.76 11.63 15.96
CA ALA A 41 -12.16 10.80 14.92
C ALA A 41 -12.02 11.55 13.58
N GLY A 42 -13.07 12.26 13.16
CA GLY A 42 -13.06 13.06 11.93
C GLY A 42 -11.97 14.14 11.91
N THR A 43 -11.73 14.79 13.05
CA THR A 43 -10.68 15.82 13.20
C THR A 43 -9.30 15.22 13.03
N TYR A 44 -9.02 14.10 13.70
CA TYR A 44 -7.71 13.44 13.63
C TYR A 44 -7.44 12.77 12.28
N ILE A 45 -8.46 12.17 11.66
CA ILE A 45 -8.37 11.63 10.30
C ILE A 45 -8.06 12.77 9.30
N ASN A 46 -8.73 13.91 9.41
CA ASN A 46 -8.44 15.06 8.54
C ASN A 46 -7.03 15.62 8.77
N TRP A 47 -6.57 15.65 10.02
CA TRP A 47 -5.22 16.10 10.37
C TRP A 47 -4.14 15.19 9.75
N ILE A 48 -4.26 13.87 9.89
CA ILE A 48 -3.26 12.93 9.36
C ILE A 48 -3.22 12.97 7.82
N ARG A 49 -4.37 13.12 7.16
CA ARG A 49 -4.47 13.31 5.70
C ARG A 49 -3.78 14.58 5.23
N ARG A 50 -3.93 15.69 5.97
CA ARG A 50 -3.23 16.95 5.67
C ARG A 50 -1.72 16.81 5.81
N LEU A 51 -1.25 16.15 6.87
CA LEU A 51 0.17 15.87 7.07
C LEU A 51 0.71 14.97 5.94
N TYR A 52 0.02 13.87 5.62
CA TYR A 52 0.40 12.98 4.53
C TYR A 52 0.46 13.72 3.18
N SER A 53 -0.51 14.60 2.91
CA SER A 53 -0.52 15.42 1.68
C SER A 53 0.66 16.39 1.63
N TYR A 54 0.96 17.07 2.74
CA TYR A 54 2.11 17.98 2.84
C TYR A 54 3.44 17.28 2.57
N MET A 55 3.60 16.03 3.02
CA MET A 55 4.82 15.26 2.84
C MET A 55 5.02 14.72 1.40
N ALA A 56 4.07 14.91 0.49
CA ALA A 56 4.12 14.35 -0.86
C ALA A 56 5.36 14.77 -1.67
N SER A 57 5.83 16.01 -1.52
CA SER A 57 6.99 16.52 -2.25
C SER A 57 8.34 15.98 -1.76
N TYR A 58 8.36 15.36 -0.58
CA TYR A 58 9.58 14.88 0.09
C TYR A 58 9.66 13.34 0.13
N ALA A 59 8.59 12.66 -0.26
CA ALA A 59 8.50 11.20 -0.28
C ALA A 59 8.81 10.63 -1.68
N SER A 60 8.80 9.31 -1.79
CA SER A 60 8.87 8.62 -3.08
C SER A 60 7.70 9.03 -3.99
N LYS A 61 7.92 8.95 -5.30
CA LYS A 61 6.96 9.33 -6.34
C LYS A 61 7.04 8.36 -7.52
N SER A 62 5.91 8.19 -8.20
CA SER A 62 5.78 7.36 -9.40
C SER A 62 6.23 5.88 -9.24
N PRO A 63 5.64 5.11 -8.32
CA PRO A 63 4.52 5.45 -7.45
C PRO A 63 4.96 6.09 -6.12
N ARG A 64 4.03 6.76 -5.43
CA ARG A 64 4.21 7.07 -4.01
C ARG A 64 4.05 5.78 -3.22
N GLU A 65 5.17 5.25 -2.74
CA GLU A 65 5.26 3.93 -2.12
C GLU A 65 4.53 3.88 -0.76
N ALA A 66 4.00 2.72 -0.42
CA ALA A 66 3.27 2.47 0.82
C ALA A 66 3.56 1.06 1.35
N TYR A 67 3.34 0.81 2.64
CA TYR A 67 3.56 -0.50 3.24
C TYR A 67 2.24 -1.20 3.55
N TYR A 68 2.01 -2.39 2.99
CA TYR A 68 0.73 -3.11 3.08
C TYR A 68 0.24 -3.38 4.51
N ASN A 69 1.17 -3.56 5.47
CA ASN A 69 0.80 -3.81 6.87
C ASN A 69 0.28 -2.56 7.59
N TYR A 70 0.52 -1.36 7.04
CA TYR A 70 -0.19 -0.14 7.41
C TYR A 70 -1.25 0.15 6.34
N LYS A 71 -2.30 -0.67 6.34
CA LYS A 71 -3.35 -0.61 5.33
C LYS A 71 -4.06 0.75 5.35
N ASP A 72 -4.06 1.42 4.20
CA ASP A 72 -4.65 2.73 3.99
C ASP A 72 -5.64 2.67 2.81
N LEU A 73 -6.93 2.81 3.12
CA LEU A 73 -8.01 2.80 2.13
C LEU A 73 -8.07 4.11 1.33
N ASP A 74 -7.44 5.20 1.81
CA ASP A 74 -7.35 6.47 1.07
C ASP A 74 -6.47 6.35 -0.19
N LEU A 75 -5.65 5.29 -0.28
CA LEU A 75 -4.86 4.99 -1.48
C LEU A 75 -5.69 4.44 -2.64
N GLY A 76 -6.95 4.07 -2.38
CA GLY A 76 -7.89 3.52 -3.34
C GLY A 76 -8.47 2.19 -2.89
N THR A 77 -9.69 1.87 -3.31
CA THR A 77 -10.39 0.64 -2.92
C THR A 77 -10.94 -0.10 -4.14
N ASN A 78 -11.16 -1.38 -3.94
CA ASN A 78 -11.92 -2.24 -4.82
C ASN A 78 -13.41 -1.89 -4.76
N ASN A 79 -14.16 -2.38 -5.74
CA ASN A 79 -15.61 -2.30 -5.72
C ASN A 79 -16.17 -3.20 -4.61
N ILE A 80 -17.04 -2.65 -3.75
CA ILE A 80 -17.70 -3.39 -2.67
C ILE A 80 -18.54 -4.54 -3.25
N ILE A 81 -19.18 -4.27 -4.39
CA ILE A 81 -20.01 -5.23 -5.13
C ILE A 81 -19.51 -5.29 -6.57
N GLY A 82 -19.40 -6.51 -7.10
CA GLY A 82 -19.05 -6.75 -8.49
C GLY A 82 -17.55 -6.87 -8.76
N TYR A 83 -17.21 -6.77 -10.05
CA TYR A 83 -15.86 -6.94 -10.55
C TYR A 83 -14.98 -5.72 -10.23
N THR A 84 -13.73 -5.95 -9.84
CA THR A 84 -12.70 -4.90 -9.74
C THR A 84 -11.63 -5.20 -10.77
N SER A 85 -11.36 -4.25 -11.67
CA SER A 85 -10.38 -4.45 -12.73
C SER A 85 -8.95 -4.36 -12.21
N TYR A 86 -8.02 -4.93 -12.97
CA TYR A 86 -6.59 -4.80 -12.73
C TYR A 86 -6.16 -3.33 -12.70
N GLU A 87 -6.68 -2.49 -13.61
CA GLU A 87 -6.36 -1.07 -13.71
C GLU A 87 -6.79 -0.31 -12.45
N GLN A 88 -8.00 -0.56 -11.96
CA GLN A 88 -8.50 0.04 -10.72
C GLN A 88 -7.63 -0.39 -9.53
N ALA A 89 -7.36 -1.69 -9.39
CA ALA A 89 -6.56 -2.19 -8.29
C ALA A 89 -5.08 -1.75 -8.37
N SER A 90 -4.56 -1.48 -9.58
CA SER A 90 -3.19 -1.00 -9.77
C SER A 90 -2.94 0.37 -9.14
N VAL A 91 -3.98 1.19 -8.94
CA VAL A 91 -3.87 2.51 -8.29
C VAL A 91 -3.27 2.40 -6.88
N TRP A 92 -3.72 1.43 -6.09
CA TRP A 92 -3.19 1.14 -4.76
C TRP A 92 -2.13 0.02 -4.79
N GLY A 93 -2.30 -0.97 -5.68
CA GLY A 93 -1.46 -2.17 -5.75
C GLY A 93 0.00 -1.87 -6.08
N LEU A 94 0.25 -0.95 -7.02
CA LEU A 94 1.59 -0.53 -7.37
C LEU A 94 2.28 0.26 -6.25
N LYS A 95 1.53 0.91 -5.36
CA LYS A 95 2.09 1.61 -4.20
C LYS A 95 2.63 0.63 -3.16
N TYR A 96 1.89 -0.45 -2.91
CA TYR A 96 2.31 -1.48 -1.94
C TYR A 96 3.34 -2.45 -2.48
N PHE A 97 3.21 -2.84 -3.75
CA PHE A 97 3.96 -3.97 -4.32
C PHE A 97 4.83 -3.61 -5.53
N LYS A 98 4.83 -2.35 -5.98
CA LYS A 98 5.58 -1.90 -7.17
C LYS A 98 5.38 -2.88 -8.33
N ASN A 99 6.46 -3.26 -9.00
CA ASN A 99 6.44 -4.17 -10.14
C ASN A 99 5.99 -5.60 -9.77
N ASN A 100 6.04 -5.98 -8.48
CA ASN A 100 5.61 -7.30 -8.03
C ASN A 100 4.09 -7.47 -8.09
N PHE A 101 3.32 -6.39 -8.17
CA PHE A 101 1.86 -6.45 -8.23
C PHE A 101 1.36 -7.34 -9.38
N LYS A 102 1.97 -7.24 -10.56
CA LYS A 102 1.60 -8.06 -11.73
C LYS A 102 1.76 -9.55 -11.47
N ARG A 103 2.88 -9.96 -10.85
CA ARG A 103 3.12 -11.36 -10.47
C ARG A 103 2.11 -11.84 -9.42
N LEU A 104 1.75 -10.99 -8.47
CA LEU A 104 0.77 -11.33 -7.45
C LEU A 104 -0.63 -11.53 -8.02
N VAL A 105 -1.04 -10.70 -8.98
CA VAL A 105 -2.30 -10.86 -9.71
C VAL A 105 -2.33 -12.21 -10.45
N GLN A 106 -1.26 -12.57 -11.15
CA GLN A 106 -1.16 -13.88 -11.82
C GLN A 106 -1.31 -15.05 -10.83
N ILE A 107 -0.65 -14.97 -9.67
CA ILE A 107 -0.78 -16.00 -8.62
C ILE A 107 -2.22 -16.06 -8.12
N LYS A 108 -2.83 -14.90 -7.81
CA LYS A 108 -4.22 -14.82 -7.37
C LYS A 108 -5.18 -15.47 -8.36
N THR A 109 -5.03 -15.20 -9.66
CA THR A 109 -5.83 -15.82 -10.71
C THR A 109 -5.73 -17.34 -10.71
N MET A 110 -4.54 -17.90 -10.44
CA MET A 110 -4.34 -19.35 -10.40
C MET A 110 -4.92 -20.01 -9.15
N VAL A 111 -4.74 -19.38 -7.98
CA VAL A 111 -5.05 -20.03 -6.69
C VAL A 111 -6.45 -19.71 -6.16
N ASP A 112 -7.04 -18.59 -6.59
CA ASP A 112 -8.38 -18.16 -6.19
C ASP A 112 -9.08 -17.40 -7.34
N PRO A 113 -9.41 -18.10 -8.44
CA PRO A 113 -10.03 -17.49 -9.63
C PRO A 113 -11.43 -16.92 -9.37
N MET A 114 -12.15 -17.47 -8.38
CA MET A 114 -13.48 -16.98 -8.00
C MET A 114 -13.41 -15.78 -7.04
N ASN A 115 -12.20 -15.34 -6.67
CA ASN A 115 -11.94 -14.27 -5.73
C ASN A 115 -12.67 -14.43 -4.39
N PHE A 116 -12.72 -15.67 -3.87
CA PHE A 116 -13.40 -15.98 -2.62
C PHE A 116 -12.75 -15.25 -1.43
N PHE A 117 -11.42 -15.27 -1.36
CA PHE A 117 -10.68 -14.56 -0.32
C PHE A 117 -10.53 -13.09 -0.72
N ARG A 118 -11.42 -12.21 -0.24
CA ARG A 118 -11.44 -10.79 -0.64
C ARG A 118 -11.76 -9.81 0.49
N ASN A 119 -11.24 -8.60 0.34
CA ASN A 119 -11.54 -7.38 1.11
C ASN A 119 -11.40 -6.14 0.20
N GLU A 120 -11.52 -4.95 0.77
CA GLU A 120 -11.53 -3.64 0.11
C GLU A 120 -10.24 -3.33 -0.68
N GLN A 121 -9.14 -4.02 -0.42
CA GLN A 121 -7.85 -3.90 -1.12
C GLN A 121 -7.21 -5.28 -1.34
N THR A 122 -8.02 -6.27 -1.69
CA THR A 122 -7.50 -7.57 -2.13
C THR A 122 -7.04 -7.49 -3.58
N ILE A 123 -5.92 -8.13 -3.88
CA ILE A 123 -5.42 -8.30 -5.24
C ILE A 123 -6.51 -9.04 -6.06
N PRO A 124 -7.06 -8.45 -7.14
CA PRO A 124 -8.07 -9.13 -7.93
C PRO A 124 -7.44 -10.21 -8.81
N PRO A 125 -8.15 -11.31 -9.11
CA PRO A 125 -7.80 -12.14 -10.25
C PRO A 125 -8.04 -11.37 -11.56
N LEU A 126 -7.49 -11.90 -12.66
CA LEU A 126 -7.75 -11.42 -14.02
C LEU A 126 -9.09 -11.90 -14.55
#